data_AF-A0AAV6AWS4-F1
#
_entry.id   AF-A0AAV6AWS4-F1
#
_cell.length_a   1.000
_cell.length_b   1.000
_cell.length_c   1.000
_cell.angle_alpha   90.00
_cell.angle_beta   90.00
_cell.angle_gamma   90.00
#
_symmetry.space_group_name_H-M   'P 1'
#
loop_
_entity.id
_entity.type
_entity.pdbx_description
1 polymer ?
#
loop_
_entity_poly.entity_id
_entity_poly.type
_entity_poly.pdbx_seq_one_letter_code
_entity_poly.pdbx_strand_id
1 'polypeptide(L)'
;MAFAGRITSWLLALSLAPALAACVSPPVTIPPPSDGLRSAMRDMEVRVIHASVAAAPDQPVSGAGEGAAMGALQGAGGSVFLGAYACGTFEPITCLFGLTLGIVVAPVAGVVGAVVGGTKAHDSDEVSAAHESLLKAAAELDAARGLQEAFAAAQPRLAPTPASASSGPSVRLDVAIENFGLESQGQYEPDVWLVMTVSGRVLRGEDNEELYWRTWSYEGSKTPYFTLANGAPESLDRMVREAYEMVAKRVLFDLLHSVSTEPLNSAARPIGTLAAKYMQRGSELRTYERNDAQLLSRSAQPTGRPARWPELPVEAMPAAPVPAPTAAAVNPPPPAPPAPPAAEPVLAAAPPPPPAPEPAAAPASPTQEGAWAASTANWTVRLELEDGGLQGSAYCRPRNQRYRISGTIASDGSVSGSAMPSRATFEHVPIRVGGTWPTIVLPVSTLCSETSLTLKPG
;
A
#
# COMPACT_ATOMS: atom_id res chain seq x y z
N MET A 1 41.72 6.62 -24.86
CA MET A 1 40.27 6.35 -24.70
C MET A 1 39.93 5.46 -23.48
N ALA A 2 40.80 4.55 -23.01
CA ALA A 2 40.50 3.69 -21.85
C ALA A 2 40.39 4.40 -20.48
N PHE A 3 40.93 5.62 -20.34
CA PHE A 3 40.93 6.36 -19.07
C PHE A 3 39.60 7.09 -18.79
N ALA A 4 38.90 7.54 -19.83
CA ALA A 4 37.63 8.26 -19.70
C ALA A 4 36.48 7.35 -19.22
N GLY A 5 36.49 6.06 -19.61
CA GLY A 5 35.48 5.08 -19.19
C GLY A 5 35.60 4.66 -17.72
N ARG A 6 36.80 4.72 -17.12
CA ARG A 6 36.98 4.40 -15.70
C ARG A 6 36.40 5.50 -14.80
N ILE A 7 36.61 6.77 -15.15
CA ILE A 7 36.13 7.91 -14.34
C ILE A 7 34.58 7.96 -14.33
N THR A 8 33.93 7.67 -15.45
CA THR A 8 32.46 7.62 -15.54
C THR A 8 31.88 6.49 -14.69
N SER A 9 32.50 5.31 -14.68
CA SER A 9 32.04 4.19 -13.84
C SER A 9 32.18 4.46 -12.34
N TRP A 10 33.26 5.14 -11.92
CA TRP A 10 33.45 5.51 -10.51
C TRP A 10 32.47 6.59 -10.06
N LEU A 11 32.18 7.59 -10.90
CA LEU A 11 31.18 8.62 -10.59
C LEU A 11 29.76 8.05 -10.50
N LEU A 12 29.42 7.07 -11.34
CA LEU A 12 28.12 6.39 -11.31
C LEU A 12 27.97 5.49 -10.07
N ALA A 13 29.05 4.83 -9.64
CA ALA A 13 29.04 4.05 -8.39
C ALA A 13 28.98 4.96 -7.14
N LEU A 14 29.65 6.12 -7.18
CA LEU A 14 29.69 7.07 -6.06
C LEU A 14 28.34 7.78 -5.86
N SER A 15 27.60 8.05 -6.95
CA SER A 15 26.25 8.65 -6.86
C SER A 15 25.17 7.66 -6.40
N LEU A 16 25.36 6.35 -6.61
CA LEU A 16 24.45 5.31 -6.09
C LEU A 16 24.59 5.05 -4.58
N ALA A 17 25.78 5.26 -4.00
CA ALA A 17 26.06 4.94 -2.60
C ALA A 17 25.15 5.67 -1.57
N PRO A 18 24.88 7.00 -1.66
CA PRO A 18 24.00 7.67 -0.71
C PRO A 18 22.52 7.28 -0.89
N ALA A 19 22.08 6.94 -2.10
CA ALA A 19 20.72 6.44 -2.35
C ALA A 19 20.48 5.07 -1.68
N LEU A 20 21.52 4.26 -1.50
CA LEU A 20 21.46 2.99 -0.77
C LEU A 20 21.53 3.15 0.75
N ALA A 21 22.19 4.20 1.25
CA ALA A 21 22.33 4.46 2.69
C ALA A 21 21.05 5.04 3.34
N ALA A 22 20.17 5.68 2.57
CA ALA A 22 18.95 6.30 3.07
C ALA A 22 17.80 5.32 3.41
N CYS A 23 17.92 4.03 3.07
CA CYS A 23 16.85 3.04 3.29
C CYS A 23 16.98 2.23 4.60
N VAL A 24 18.00 2.44 5.43
CA VAL A 24 18.12 1.72 6.71
C VAL A 24 17.29 2.42 7.79
N SER A 25 16.00 2.12 7.83
CA SER A 25 15.17 2.48 8.97
C SER A 25 15.71 1.74 10.21
N PRO A 26 15.99 2.43 11.33
CA PRO A 26 16.41 1.76 12.55
C PRO A 26 15.32 0.77 12.97
N PRO A 27 15.67 -0.44 13.43
CA PRO A 27 14.68 -1.40 13.88
C PRO A 27 13.90 -0.77 15.03
N VAL A 28 12.57 -0.80 14.93
CA VAL A 28 11.69 -0.35 16.01
C VAL A 28 11.86 -1.33 17.17
N THR A 29 12.55 -0.90 18.22
CA THR A 29 12.67 -1.67 19.46
C THR A 29 11.39 -1.50 20.25
N ILE A 30 10.52 -2.51 20.21
CA ILE A 30 9.28 -2.54 20.98
C ILE A 30 9.60 -3.23 22.32
N PRO A 31 9.26 -2.61 23.47
CA PRO A 31 9.48 -3.25 24.76
C PRO A 31 8.63 -4.52 24.84
N PRO A 32 9.21 -5.64 25.28
CA PRO A 32 8.49 -6.89 25.47
C PRO A 32 7.55 -6.81 26.68
N PRO A 33 6.57 -7.72 26.77
CA PRO A 33 5.70 -7.83 27.94
C PRO A 33 6.50 -8.13 29.21
N SER A 34 6.02 -7.63 30.35
CA SER A 34 6.63 -7.92 31.66
C SER A 34 6.56 -9.41 32.01
N ASP A 35 7.47 -9.90 32.85
CA ASP A 35 7.55 -11.33 33.22
C ASP A 35 6.27 -11.86 33.87
N GLY A 36 5.63 -11.03 34.71
CA GLY A 36 4.34 -11.36 35.31
C GLY A 36 3.21 -11.45 34.29
N LEU A 37 3.25 -10.64 33.24
CA LEU A 37 2.29 -10.74 32.15
C LEU A 37 2.55 -12.00 31.31
N ARG A 38 3.83 -12.34 31.04
CA ARG A 38 4.19 -13.55 30.28
C ARG A 38 3.76 -14.84 30.97
N SER A 39 3.80 -14.91 32.30
CA SER A 39 3.28 -16.07 33.04
C SER A 39 1.76 -16.15 32.96
N ALA A 40 1.06 -15.02 33.09
CA ALA A 40 -0.39 -14.93 32.99
C ALA A 40 -0.93 -15.23 31.57
N MET A 41 -0.15 -14.93 30.52
CA MET A 41 -0.50 -15.24 29.12
C MET A 41 -0.55 -16.76 28.80
N ARG A 42 -0.10 -17.63 29.71
CA ARG A 42 -0.16 -19.09 29.51
C ARG A 42 -1.59 -19.64 29.52
N ASP A 43 -2.51 -18.95 30.19
CA ASP A 43 -3.92 -19.31 30.34
C ASP A 43 -4.83 -18.25 29.68
N MET A 44 -4.34 -17.62 28.61
CA MET A 44 -4.99 -16.51 27.94
C MET A 44 -6.15 -16.98 27.04
N GLU A 45 -7.27 -16.28 27.09
CA GLU A 45 -8.35 -16.47 26.10
C GLU A 45 -8.07 -15.59 24.87
N VAL A 46 -8.16 -16.15 23.65
CA VAL A 46 -7.99 -15.38 22.42
C VAL A 46 -9.36 -15.14 21.78
N ARG A 47 -9.68 -13.87 21.53
CA ARG A 47 -10.92 -13.44 20.87
C ARG A 47 -10.59 -12.58 19.66
N VAL A 48 -11.08 -12.98 18.48
CA VAL A 48 -11.04 -12.14 17.28
C VAL A 48 -12.32 -11.31 17.20
N ILE A 49 -12.22 -9.98 17.31
CA ILE A 49 -13.41 -9.10 17.56
C ILE A 49 -13.93 -8.43 16.30
N HIS A 50 -13.06 -8.13 15.33
CA HIS A 50 -13.46 -7.35 14.16
C HIS A 50 -12.66 -7.78 12.93
N ALA A 51 -13.34 -7.90 11.81
CA ALA A 51 -12.71 -8.00 10.50
C ALA A 51 -13.30 -6.93 9.59
N SER A 52 -12.55 -5.86 9.36
CA SER A 52 -12.79 -5.05 8.17
C SER A 52 -12.12 -5.77 7.00
N VAL A 53 -12.91 -6.52 6.24
CA VAL A 53 -12.47 -7.07 4.96
C VAL A 53 -12.26 -5.88 4.03
N ALA A 54 -11.01 -5.70 3.60
CA ALA A 54 -10.58 -4.64 2.73
C ALA A 54 -10.80 -5.00 1.26
N ALA A 55 -10.73 -3.93 0.46
CA ALA A 55 -11.15 -3.84 -0.92
C ALA A 55 -10.57 -4.92 -1.85
N ALA A 56 -11.32 -5.16 -2.93
CA ALA A 56 -10.83 -5.89 -4.09
C ALA A 56 -9.52 -5.29 -4.62
N PRO A 57 -8.64 -6.11 -5.22
CA PRO A 57 -7.45 -5.56 -5.87
C PRO A 57 -7.88 -4.61 -7.00
N ASP A 58 -7.06 -3.59 -7.25
CA ASP A 58 -7.30 -2.67 -8.36
C ASP A 58 -7.38 -3.46 -9.67
N GLN A 59 -8.35 -3.12 -10.52
CA GLN A 59 -8.50 -3.79 -11.80
C GLN A 59 -7.32 -3.43 -12.72
N PRO A 60 -6.76 -4.41 -13.46
CA PRO A 60 -5.80 -4.11 -14.51
C PRO A 60 -6.45 -3.25 -15.60
N VAL A 61 -5.63 -2.48 -16.32
CA VAL A 61 -6.08 -1.67 -17.45
C VAL A 61 -6.70 -2.59 -18.51
N SER A 62 -7.92 -2.26 -18.93
CA SER A 62 -8.73 -3.13 -19.77
C SER A 62 -8.98 -2.52 -21.15
N GLY A 63 -8.83 -3.32 -22.19
CA GLY A 63 -9.03 -2.93 -23.58
C GLY A 63 -7.88 -2.14 -24.20
N ALA A 64 -7.66 -2.38 -25.49
CA ALA A 64 -6.55 -1.78 -26.24
C ALA A 64 -6.57 -0.24 -26.23
N GLY A 65 -7.74 0.39 -26.18
CA GLY A 65 -7.89 1.85 -26.15
C GLY A 65 -7.40 2.49 -24.85
N GLU A 66 -7.82 1.93 -23.71
CA GLU A 66 -7.37 2.42 -22.39
C GLU A 66 -5.89 2.08 -22.18
N GLY A 67 -5.46 0.89 -22.59
CA GLY A 67 -4.06 0.49 -22.60
C GLY A 67 -3.20 1.45 -23.43
N ALA A 68 -3.66 1.85 -24.61
CA ALA A 68 -2.97 2.82 -25.44
C ALA A 68 -2.90 4.21 -24.80
N ALA A 69 -3.98 4.68 -24.16
CA ALA A 69 -3.98 5.96 -23.48
C ALA A 69 -3.01 5.98 -22.29
N MET A 70 -3.05 4.94 -21.45
CA MET A 70 -2.14 4.79 -20.29
C MET A 70 -0.69 4.63 -20.74
N GLY A 71 -0.46 3.84 -21.79
CA GLY A 71 0.86 3.66 -22.38
C GLY A 71 1.41 4.95 -22.95
N ALA A 72 0.57 5.76 -23.61
CA ALA A 72 0.97 7.06 -24.13
C ALA A 72 1.39 8.02 -23.00
N LEU A 73 0.61 8.05 -21.92
CA LEU A 73 0.88 8.90 -20.77
C LEU A 73 2.17 8.48 -20.06
N GLN A 74 2.42 7.18 -19.90
CA GLN A 74 3.68 6.67 -19.34
C GLN A 74 4.88 6.96 -20.26
N GLY A 75 4.72 6.79 -21.57
CA GLY A 75 5.78 7.08 -22.54
C GLY A 75 6.16 8.55 -22.55
N ALA A 76 5.18 9.45 -22.65
CA ALA A 76 5.38 10.89 -22.61
C ALA A 76 5.88 11.37 -21.24
N GLY A 77 5.28 10.89 -20.15
CA GLY A 77 5.68 11.24 -18.79
C GLY A 77 7.09 10.75 -18.47
N GLY A 78 7.46 9.55 -18.93
CA GLY A 78 8.79 8.98 -18.77
C GLY A 78 9.88 9.79 -19.47
N SER A 79 9.62 10.29 -20.69
CA SER A 79 10.61 11.13 -21.39
C SER A 79 10.81 12.48 -20.70
N VAL A 80 9.74 13.10 -20.20
CA VAL A 80 9.83 14.34 -19.42
C VAL A 80 10.54 14.10 -18.09
N PHE A 81 10.21 13.01 -17.38
CA PHE A 81 10.85 12.65 -16.13
C PHE A 81 12.34 12.37 -16.31
N LEU A 82 12.74 11.66 -17.37
CA LEU A 82 14.15 11.42 -17.68
C LEU A 82 14.89 12.74 -17.96
N GLY A 83 14.24 13.66 -18.68
CA GLY A 83 14.77 15.01 -18.91
C GLY A 83 14.92 15.83 -17.63
N ALA A 84 13.95 15.73 -16.72
CA ALA A 84 13.98 16.40 -15.42
C ALA A 84 15.00 15.75 -14.45
N TYR A 85 15.19 14.42 -14.50
CA TYR A 85 16.19 13.73 -13.68
C TYR A 85 17.61 14.20 -14.01
N ALA A 86 17.87 14.52 -15.29
CA ALA A 86 19.13 15.13 -15.71
C ALA A 86 19.37 16.52 -15.06
N CYS A 87 18.34 17.20 -14.55
CA CYS A 87 18.50 18.44 -13.79
C CYS A 87 19.12 18.24 -12.40
N GLY A 88 18.94 17.06 -11.79
CA GLY A 88 19.42 16.80 -10.42
C GLY A 88 20.93 16.61 -10.33
N THR A 89 21.61 16.36 -11.45
CA THR A 89 23.02 15.93 -11.46
C THR A 89 23.96 16.90 -12.18
N PHE A 90 23.46 17.91 -12.89
CA PHE A 90 24.30 18.78 -13.73
C PHE A 90 23.98 20.27 -13.58
N GLU A 91 24.83 21.12 -14.16
CA GLU A 91 24.71 22.58 -14.19
C GLU A 91 23.32 23.05 -14.69
N PRO A 92 22.90 24.28 -14.32
CA PRO A 92 21.57 24.81 -14.69
C PRO A 92 21.29 24.81 -16.20
N ILE A 93 22.33 24.96 -17.04
CA ILE A 93 22.19 24.94 -18.50
C ILE A 93 21.80 23.54 -18.98
N THR A 94 22.48 22.50 -18.50
CA THR A 94 22.17 21.09 -18.85
C THR A 94 20.79 20.64 -18.37
N CYS A 95 20.29 21.22 -17.28
CA CYS A 95 18.91 21.00 -16.84
C CYS A 95 17.89 21.49 -17.87
N LEU A 96 18.04 22.75 -18.34
CA LEU A 96 17.16 23.33 -19.35
C LEU A 96 17.15 22.51 -20.63
N PHE A 97 18.33 22.08 -21.11
CA PHE A 97 18.45 21.21 -22.28
C PHE A 97 17.84 19.82 -22.07
N GLY A 98 18.07 19.19 -20.91
CA GLY A 98 17.50 17.89 -20.58
C GLY A 98 15.98 17.91 -20.57
N LEU A 99 15.39 18.91 -19.92
CA LEU A 99 13.94 19.06 -19.83
C LEU A 99 13.30 19.42 -21.19
N THR A 100 13.89 20.34 -21.95
CA THR A 100 13.39 20.66 -23.30
C THR A 100 13.48 19.46 -24.24
N LEU A 101 14.59 18.70 -24.21
CA LEU A 101 14.70 17.47 -24.98
C LEU A 101 13.64 16.45 -24.57
N GLY A 102 13.40 16.27 -23.26
CA GLY A 102 12.37 15.39 -22.72
C GLY A 102 10.95 15.74 -23.22
N ILE A 103 10.63 17.04 -23.27
CA ILE A 103 9.36 17.56 -23.82
C ILE A 103 9.26 17.33 -25.33
N VAL A 104 10.33 17.61 -26.09
CA VAL A 104 10.34 17.44 -27.55
C VAL A 104 10.17 15.98 -27.96
N VAL A 105 10.75 15.04 -27.20
CA VAL A 105 10.64 13.60 -27.47
C VAL A 105 9.31 13.01 -26.95
N ALA A 106 8.60 13.70 -26.05
CA ALA A 106 7.38 13.21 -25.42
C ALA A 106 6.28 12.74 -26.39
N PRO A 107 5.98 13.40 -27.52
CA PRO A 107 4.98 12.91 -28.46
C PRO A 107 5.36 11.57 -29.09
N VAL A 108 6.63 11.40 -29.48
CA VAL A 108 7.12 10.15 -30.09
C VAL A 108 7.13 9.03 -29.05
N ALA A 109 7.63 9.32 -27.85
CA ALA A 109 7.59 8.38 -26.73
C ALA A 109 6.15 8.00 -26.36
N GLY A 110 5.22 8.95 -26.45
CA GLY A 110 3.80 8.73 -26.27
C GLY A 110 3.20 7.79 -27.33
N VAL A 111 3.52 7.94 -28.61
CA VAL A 111 3.05 7.00 -29.64
C VAL A 111 3.60 5.60 -29.43
N VAL A 112 4.90 5.46 -29.15
CA VAL A 112 5.52 4.16 -28.85
C VAL A 112 4.87 3.55 -27.61
N GLY A 113 4.68 4.35 -26.56
CA GLY A 113 3.99 3.96 -25.34
C GLY A 113 2.56 3.50 -25.61
N ALA A 114 1.83 4.19 -26.49
CA ALA A 114 0.46 3.83 -26.86
C ALA A 114 0.38 2.46 -27.52
N VAL A 115 1.30 2.16 -28.45
CA VAL A 115 1.33 0.84 -29.10
C VAL A 115 1.66 -0.25 -28.08
N VAL A 116 2.68 -0.04 -27.25
CA VAL A 116 3.09 -1.01 -26.22
C VAL A 116 1.99 -1.22 -25.17
N GLY A 117 1.33 -0.14 -24.74
CA GLY A 117 0.24 -0.22 -23.77
C GLY A 117 -1.00 -0.88 -24.36
N GLY A 118 -1.34 -0.58 -25.61
CA GLY A 118 -2.46 -1.20 -26.32
C GLY A 118 -2.27 -2.70 -26.55
N THR A 119 -1.04 -3.16 -26.81
CA THR A 119 -0.75 -4.60 -26.99
C THR A 119 -0.59 -5.38 -25.68
N LYS A 120 -0.31 -4.69 -24.57
CA LYS A 120 -0.22 -5.30 -23.24
C LYS A 120 -1.53 -5.29 -22.45
N ALA A 121 -2.50 -4.47 -22.85
CA ALA A 121 -3.82 -4.48 -22.26
C ALA A 121 -4.53 -5.80 -22.59
N HIS A 122 -5.18 -6.38 -21.58
CA HIS A 122 -6.06 -7.53 -21.75
C HIS A 122 -7.43 -7.11 -22.27
N ASP A 123 -8.19 -8.06 -22.81
CA ASP A 123 -9.56 -7.80 -23.26
C ASP A 123 -10.45 -7.41 -22.08
N SER A 124 -11.37 -6.47 -22.28
CA SER A 124 -12.25 -5.96 -21.22
C SER A 124 -13.10 -7.06 -20.56
N ASP A 125 -13.51 -8.03 -21.36
CA ASP A 125 -14.32 -9.16 -20.91
C ASP A 125 -13.49 -10.13 -20.06
N GLU A 126 -12.22 -10.35 -20.42
CA GLU A 126 -11.29 -11.17 -19.63
C GLU A 126 -11.00 -10.52 -18.27
N VAL A 127 -10.71 -9.21 -18.25
CA VAL A 127 -10.49 -8.45 -17.01
C VAL A 127 -11.72 -8.48 -16.11
N SER A 128 -12.91 -8.26 -16.68
CA SER A 128 -14.16 -8.25 -15.93
C SER A 128 -14.47 -9.61 -15.31
N ALA A 129 -14.32 -10.70 -16.08
CA ALA A 129 -14.53 -12.06 -15.61
C ALA A 129 -13.51 -12.44 -14.51
N ALA A 130 -12.24 -12.07 -14.69
CA ALA A 130 -11.20 -12.29 -13.69
C ALA A 130 -11.48 -11.54 -12.38
N HIS A 131 -11.92 -10.28 -12.48
CA HIS A 131 -12.27 -9.46 -11.32
C HIS A 131 -13.48 -10.00 -10.56
N GLU A 132 -14.54 -10.40 -11.28
CA GLU A 132 -15.74 -11.00 -10.68
C GLU A 132 -15.40 -12.32 -9.97
N SER A 133 -14.54 -13.16 -10.57
CA SER A 133 -14.04 -14.39 -9.97
C SER A 133 -13.33 -14.13 -8.63
N LEU A 134 -12.43 -13.13 -8.59
CA LEU A 134 -11.71 -12.76 -7.36
C LEU A 134 -12.65 -12.15 -6.30
N LEU A 135 -13.58 -11.29 -6.70
CA LEU A 135 -14.57 -10.71 -5.80
C LEU A 135 -15.45 -11.78 -5.16
N LYS A 136 -15.91 -12.74 -5.95
CA LYS A 136 -16.71 -13.86 -5.46
C LYS A 136 -15.91 -14.71 -4.48
N ALA A 137 -14.68 -15.09 -4.84
CA ALA A 137 -13.81 -15.86 -3.96
C ALA A 137 -13.50 -15.10 -2.65
N ALA A 138 -13.30 -13.79 -2.71
CA ALA A 138 -13.05 -12.96 -1.54
C ALA A 138 -14.29 -12.80 -0.63
N ALA A 139 -15.49 -12.73 -1.21
CA ALA A 139 -16.75 -12.63 -0.46
C ALA A 139 -17.07 -13.91 0.34
N GLU A 140 -16.55 -15.05 -0.07
CA GLU A 140 -16.70 -16.33 0.64
C GLU A 140 -15.74 -16.49 1.83
N LEU A 141 -14.78 -15.57 2.03
CA LEU A 141 -13.80 -15.63 3.11
C LEU A 141 -14.35 -15.08 4.43
N ASP A 142 -14.36 -15.91 5.47
CA ASP A 142 -14.59 -15.47 6.85
C ASP A 142 -13.26 -15.30 7.59
N ALA A 143 -12.72 -14.07 7.54
CA ALA A 143 -11.41 -13.79 8.09
C ALA A 143 -11.32 -13.88 9.61
N ALA A 144 -12.40 -13.52 10.31
CA ALA A 144 -12.42 -13.62 11.76
C ALA A 144 -12.39 -15.10 12.19
N ARG A 145 -13.22 -15.94 11.56
CA ARG A 145 -13.25 -17.37 11.84
C ARG A 145 -11.95 -18.07 11.47
N GLY A 146 -11.43 -17.84 10.26
CA GLY A 146 -10.19 -18.48 9.81
C GLY A 146 -8.99 -18.13 10.70
N LEU A 147 -8.88 -16.87 11.15
CA LEU A 147 -7.85 -16.46 12.09
C LEU A 147 -8.05 -17.07 13.49
N GLN A 148 -9.29 -17.14 13.98
CA GLN A 148 -9.61 -17.81 15.25
C GLN A 148 -9.22 -19.29 15.23
N GLU A 149 -9.52 -20.00 14.15
CA GLU A 149 -9.14 -21.41 13.94
C GLU A 149 -7.61 -21.56 13.90
N ALA A 150 -6.89 -20.63 13.25
CA ALA A 150 -5.43 -20.63 13.23
C ALA A 150 -4.80 -20.40 14.62
N PHE A 151 -5.38 -19.52 15.45
CA PHE A 151 -4.94 -19.36 16.85
C PHE A 151 -5.16 -20.65 17.65
N ALA A 152 -6.34 -21.28 17.51
CA ALA A 152 -6.64 -22.55 18.17
C ALA A 152 -5.66 -23.66 17.76
N ALA A 153 -5.28 -23.72 16.47
CA ALA A 153 -4.31 -24.69 15.96
C ALA A 153 -2.88 -24.40 16.44
N ALA A 154 -2.48 -23.13 16.52
CA ALA A 154 -1.14 -22.72 16.95
C ALA A 154 -0.90 -22.92 18.45
N GLN A 155 -1.96 -22.96 19.26
CA GLN A 155 -1.88 -23.19 20.71
C GLN A 155 -2.86 -24.28 21.16
N PRO A 156 -2.51 -25.57 20.94
CA PRO A 156 -3.34 -26.68 21.41
C PRO A 156 -3.49 -26.72 22.94
N ARG A 157 -2.61 -26.03 23.69
CA ARG A 157 -2.70 -25.88 25.16
C ARG A 157 -3.64 -24.78 25.63
N LEU A 158 -4.06 -23.87 24.73
CA LEU A 158 -5.14 -22.91 24.99
C LEU A 158 -6.50 -23.44 24.53
N ALA A 159 -6.61 -24.74 24.22
CA ALA A 159 -7.92 -25.36 24.07
C ALA A 159 -8.76 -24.97 25.29
N PRO A 160 -9.99 -24.46 25.09
CA PRO A 160 -10.81 -23.92 26.17
C PRO A 160 -10.88 -24.96 27.27
N THR A 161 -10.20 -24.70 28.39
CA THR A 161 -10.37 -25.53 29.58
C THR A 161 -11.85 -25.39 29.92
N PRO A 162 -12.64 -26.49 29.95
CA PRO A 162 -14.08 -26.41 30.18
C PRO A 162 -14.27 -25.57 31.43
N ALA A 163 -14.95 -24.42 31.24
CA ALA A 163 -15.00 -23.33 32.20
C ALA A 163 -15.25 -23.88 33.60
N SER A 164 -14.20 -23.93 34.41
CA SER A 164 -14.36 -24.16 35.83
C SER A 164 -15.04 -22.91 36.34
N ALA A 165 -16.34 -23.02 36.62
CA ALA A 165 -17.34 -21.94 36.59
C ALA A 165 -17.17 -20.82 37.64
N SER A 166 -15.98 -20.64 38.24
CA SER A 166 -15.76 -19.70 39.35
C SER A 166 -14.63 -18.70 39.16
N SER A 167 -13.81 -18.77 38.10
CA SER A 167 -12.83 -17.73 37.79
C SER A 167 -12.60 -17.65 36.29
N GLY A 168 -12.96 -16.52 35.67
CA GLY A 168 -12.63 -16.26 34.27
C GLY A 168 -11.11 -16.26 34.02
N PRO A 169 -10.66 -16.28 32.75
CA PRO A 169 -9.24 -16.23 32.44
C PRO A 169 -8.62 -14.95 33.02
N SER A 170 -7.42 -15.06 33.60
CA SER A 170 -6.72 -13.90 34.17
C SER A 170 -6.39 -12.84 33.11
N VAL A 171 -6.26 -13.26 31.85
CA VAL A 171 -5.86 -12.41 30.72
C VAL A 171 -6.64 -12.80 29.46
N ARG A 172 -7.05 -11.81 28.67
CA ARG A 172 -7.71 -11.97 27.36
C ARG A 172 -6.90 -11.26 26.26
N LEU A 173 -6.68 -11.90 25.14
CA LEU A 173 -6.13 -11.30 23.92
C LEU A 173 -7.25 -11.02 22.93
N ASP A 174 -7.51 -9.74 22.76
CA ASP A 174 -8.50 -9.19 21.85
C ASP A 174 -7.79 -8.80 20.54
N VAL A 175 -7.99 -9.59 19.48
CA VAL A 175 -7.38 -9.37 18.16
C VAL A 175 -8.38 -8.72 17.21
N ALA A 176 -8.02 -7.58 16.64
CA ALA A 176 -8.78 -6.88 15.60
C ALA A 176 -8.03 -6.96 14.27
N ILE A 177 -8.71 -7.35 13.20
CA ILE A 177 -8.18 -7.30 11.85
C ILE A 177 -8.47 -5.91 11.29
N GLU A 178 -7.42 -5.09 11.20
CA GLU A 178 -7.45 -3.69 10.73
C GLU A 178 -7.42 -3.57 9.21
N ASN A 179 -6.74 -4.53 8.56
CA ASN A 179 -6.71 -4.63 7.10
C ASN A 179 -6.66 -6.10 6.70
N PHE A 180 -7.46 -6.49 5.72
CA PHE A 180 -7.40 -7.81 5.13
C PHE A 180 -7.88 -7.74 3.69
N GLY A 181 -6.97 -7.75 2.74
CA GLY A 181 -7.32 -7.61 1.33
C GLY A 181 -6.17 -7.92 0.40
N LEU A 182 -6.44 -7.81 -0.90
CA LEU A 182 -5.45 -8.00 -1.93
C LEU A 182 -4.90 -6.63 -2.36
N GLU A 183 -3.58 -6.49 -2.35
CA GLU A 183 -2.90 -5.34 -2.92
C GLU A 183 -2.29 -5.74 -4.27
N SER A 184 -2.19 -4.78 -5.20
CA SER A 184 -1.70 -4.99 -6.56
C SER A 184 -0.58 -4.01 -6.93
N GLN A 185 0.40 -4.48 -7.69
CA GLN A 185 1.48 -3.66 -8.26
C GLN A 185 1.61 -3.90 -9.75
N GLY A 186 1.54 -2.81 -10.52
CA GLY A 186 1.53 -2.85 -11.97
C GLY A 186 0.19 -2.38 -12.51
N GLN A 187 0.13 -2.10 -13.83
CA GLN A 187 -1.10 -1.60 -14.47
C GLN A 187 -1.68 -2.59 -15.49
N TYR A 188 -0.83 -3.27 -16.26
CA TYR A 188 -1.27 -4.18 -17.33
C TYR A 188 -1.43 -5.62 -16.83
N GLU A 189 -0.38 -6.12 -16.17
CA GLU A 189 -0.32 -7.49 -15.65
C GLU A 189 0.14 -7.40 -14.19
N PRO A 190 -0.73 -6.91 -13.29
CA PRO A 190 -0.32 -6.61 -11.94
C PRO A 190 0.02 -7.89 -11.17
N ASP A 191 1.09 -7.81 -10.39
CA ASP A 191 1.32 -8.77 -9.32
C ASP A 191 0.36 -8.45 -8.18
N VAL A 192 -0.34 -9.47 -7.69
CA VAL A 192 -1.28 -9.39 -6.58
C VAL A 192 -0.75 -10.18 -5.40
N TRP A 193 -0.87 -9.64 -4.19
CA TRP A 193 -0.55 -10.37 -2.96
C TRP A 193 -1.54 -10.03 -1.86
N LEU A 194 -1.65 -10.93 -0.89
CA LEU A 194 -2.50 -10.73 0.27
C LEU A 194 -1.78 -9.88 1.31
N VAL A 195 -2.46 -8.85 1.83
CA VAL A 195 -1.98 -8.05 2.95
C VAL A 195 -2.97 -8.20 4.10
N MET A 196 -2.44 -8.58 5.26
CA MET A 196 -3.20 -8.68 6.50
C MET A 196 -2.51 -7.86 7.58
N THR A 197 -3.25 -6.97 8.23
CA THR A 197 -2.80 -6.21 9.40
C THR A 197 -3.76 -6.47 10.53
N VAL A 198 -3.23 -6.93 11.66
CA VAL A 198 -3.99 -7.18 12.87
C VAL A 198 -3.40 -6.37 14.02
N SER A 199 -4.25 -5.81 14.86
CA SER A 199 -3.86 -5.32 16.17
C SER A 199 -4.37 -6.25 17.26
N GLY A 200 -3.63 -6.33 18.36
CA GLY A 200 -3.98 -7.15 19.51
C GLY A 200 -3.85 -6.33 20.77
N ARG A 201 -4.84 -6.45 21.64
CA ARG A 201 -4.90 -5.85 22.96
C ARG A 201 -4.92 -6.98 23.98
N VAL A 202 -3.96 -6.99 24.88
CA VAL A 202 -3.93 -7.92 26.01
C VAL A 202 -4.59 -7.20 27.17
N LEU A 203 -5.71 -7.74 27.65
CA LEU A 203 -6.55 -7.17 28.68
C LEU A 203 -6.52 -8.08 29.92
N ARG A 204 -6.55 -7.49 31.11
CA ARG A 204 -6.78 -8.24 32.34
C ARG A 204 -8.24 -8.70 32.41
N GLY A 205 -8.48 -9.95 32.80
CA GLY A 205 -9.83 -10.54 32.79
C GLY A 205 -10.81 -9.92 33.78
N GLU A 206 -10.32 -9.37 34.91
CA GLU A 206 -11.17 -8.83 35.99
C GLU A 206 -11.81 -7.48 35.64
N ASP A 207 -11.03 -6.55 35.09
CA ASP A 207 -11.40 -5.14 34.88
C ASP A 207 -11.31 -4.69 33.41
N ASN A 208 -10.84 -5.56 32.50
CA ASN A 208 -10.48 -5.24 31.12
C ASN A 208 -9.40 -4.14 31.02
N GLU A 209 -8.54 -3.97 32.03
CA GLU A 209 -7.39 -3.06 31.94
C GLU A 209 -6.46 -3.51 30.81
N GLU A 210 -6.10 -2.59 29.92
CA GLU A 210 -5.14 -2.86 28.85
C GLU A 210 -3.73 -2.97 29.41
N LEU A 211 -3.17 -4.17 29.33
CA LEU A 211 -1.82 -4.48 29.79
C LEU A 211 -0.79 -4.36 28.67
N TYR A 212 -1.23 -4.55 27.42
CA TYR A 212 -0.36 -4.49 26.24
C TYR A 212 -1.17 -4.25 24.97
N TRP A 213 -0.59 -3.52 24.02
CA TRP A 213 -1.14 -3.35 22.67
C TRP A 213 -0.05 -3.40 21.62
N ARG A 214 -0.35 -4.02 20.48
CA ARG A 214 0.56 -4.08 19.32
C ARG A 214 -0.17 -4.34 18.01
N THR A 215 0.45 -3.92 16.91
CA THR A 215 0.04 -4.25 15.54
C THR A 215 1.07 -5.16 14.87
N TRP A 216 0.58 -6.14 14.10
CA TRP A 216 1.36 -7.04 13.27
C TRP A 216 0.83 -7.00 11.83
N SER A 217 1.74 -7.00 10.87
CA SER A 217 1.42 -7.09 9.46
C SER A 217 2.01 -8.35 8.83
N TYR A 218 1.29 -8.89 7.86
CA TYR A 218 1.71 -9.95 6.96
C TYR A 218 1.54 -9.46 5.53
N GLU A 219 2.57 -9.73 4.73
CA GLU A 219 2.58 -9.52 3.29
C GLU A 219 2.86 -10.87 2.63
N GLY A 220 1.93 -11.31 1.80
CA GLY A 220 2.00 -12.57 1.08
C GLY A 220 2.96 -12.54 -0.09
N SER A 221 3.10 -13.69 -0.75
CA SER A 221 3.85 -13.75 -2.00
C SER A 221 3.09 -13.12 -3.17
N LYS A 222 3.84 -12.46 -4.05
CA LYS A 222 3.31 -11.85 -5.28
C LYS A 222 2.97 -12.93 -6.30
N THR A 223 1.74 -12.88 -6.80
CA THR A 223 1.19 -13.80 -7.80
C THR A 223 0.56 -12.99 -8.94
N PRO A 224 0.81 -13.31 -10.22
CA PRO A 224 0.19 -12.59 -11.33
C PRO A 224 -1.34 -12.61 -11.25
N TYR A 225 -2.00 -11.47 -11.51
CA TYR A 225 -3.44 -11.27 -11.38
C TYR A 225 -4.27 -12.38 -12.05
N PHE A 226 -4.00 -12.66 -13.33
CA PHE A 226 -4.77 -13.64 -14.10
C PHE A 226 -4.48 -15.08 -13.66
N THR A 227 -3.25 -15.37 -13.20
CA THR A 227 -2.93 -16.66 -12.58
C THR A 227 -3.76 -16.87 -11.30
N LEU A 228 -3.87 -15.83 -10.48
CA LEU A 228 -4.69 -15.86 -9.28
C LEU A 228 -6.19 -15.99 -9.63
N ALA A 229 -6.69 -15.21 -10.59
CA ALA A 229 -8.10 -15.20 -10.98
C ALA A 229 -8.58 -16.52 -11.61
N ASN A 230 -7.74 -17.16 -12.43
CA ASN A 230 -8.06 -18.44 -13.08
C ASN A 230 -8.10 -19.61 -12.09
N GLY A 231 -7.34 -19.53 -10.99
CA GLY A 231 -7.33 -20.51 -9.89
C GLY A 231 -7.98 -19.98 -8.61
N ALA A 232 -8.84 -18.96 -8.72
CA ALA A 232 -9.21 -18.06 -7.62
C ALA A 232 -9.61 -18.77 -6.32
N PRO A 233 -10.59 -19.70 -6.29
CA PRO A 233 -11.04 -20.24 -5.01
C PRO A 233 -9.93 -20.99 -4.26
N GLU A 234 -9.17 -21.85 -4.95
CA GLU A 234 -8.13 -22.67 -4.32
C GLU A 234 -6.85 -21.87 -4.01
N SER A 235 -6.43 -21.00 -4.93
CA SER A 235 -5.21 -20.23 -4.76
C SER A 235 -5.38 -19.15 -3.68
N LEU A 236 -6.54 -18.49 -3.64
CA LEU A 236 -6.85 -17.50 -2.62
C LEU A 236 -7.01 -18.15 -1.25
N ASP A 237 -7.77 -19.26 -1.13
CA ASP A 237 -7.90 -20.00 0.13
C ASP A 237 -6.54 -20.41 0.70
N ARG A 238 -5.63 -20.92 -0.14
CA ARG A 238 -4.26 -21.26 0.27
C ARG A 238 -3.49 -20.05 0.79
N MET A 239 -3.50 -18.92 0.06
CA MET A 239 -2.80 -17.69 0.48
C MET A 239 -3.35 -17.15 1.81
N VAL A 240 -4.67 -17.22 1.96
CA VAL A 240 -5.40 -16.75 3.14
C VAL A 240 -5.10 -17.63 4.36
N ARG A 241 -5.13 -18.96 4.20
CA ARG A 241 -4.76 -19.90 5.26
C ARG A 241 -3.32 -19.70 5.70
N GLU A 242 -2.40 -19.55 4.74
CA GLU A 242 -0.99 -19.25 5.04
C GLU A 242 -0.87 -17.96 5.87
N ALA A 243 -1.59 -16.90 5.50
CA ALA A 243 -1.58 -15.65 6.23
C ALA A 243 -2.11 -15.80 7.67
N TYR A 244 -3.22 -16.51 7.87
CA TYR A 244 -3.77 -16.77 9.21
C TYR A 244 -2.77 -17.51 10.09
N GLU A 245 -2.18 -18.58 9.57
CA GLU A 245 -1.17 -19.34 10.31
C GLU A 245 0.05 -18.49 10.66
N MET A 246 0.58 -17.74 9.70
CA MET A 246 1.79 -16.94 9.88
C MET A 246 1.57 -15.80 10.87
N VAL A 247 0.42 -15.13 10.81
CA VAL A 247 0.08 -14.06 11.76
C VAL A 247 -0.20 -14.63 13.15
N ALA A 248 -0.98 -15.70 13.28
CA ALA A 248 -1.22 -16.33 14.57
C ALA A 248 0.10 -16.76 15.24
N LYS A 249 0.96 -17.48 14.50
CA LYS A 249 2.30 -17.87 14.97
C LYS A 249 3.14 -16.65 15.35
N ARG A 250 3.10 -15.57 14.58
CA ARG A 250 3.86 -14.34 14.84
C ARG A 250 3.39 -13.64 16.11
N VAL A 251 2.08 -13.46 16.28
CA VAL A 251 1.47 -12.85 17.48
C VAL A 251 1.87 -13.64 18.72
N LEU A 252 1.68 -14.96 18.70
CA LEU A 252 1.98 -15.82 19.84
C LEU A 252 3.48 -15.89 20.14
N PHE A 253 4.32 -15.96 19.11
CA PHE A 253 5.76 -15.94 19.29
C PHE A 253 6.21 -14.63 19.96
N ASP A 254 5.69 -13.51 19.49
CA ASP A 254 6.06 -12.19 19.99
C ASP A 254 5.58 -11.96 21.43
N LEU A 255 4.36 -12.39 21.77
CA LEU A 255 3.81 -12.30 23.12
C LEU A 255 4.52 -13.23 24.12
N LEU A 256 4.89 -14.44 23.71
CA LEU A 256 5.47 -15.45 24.61
C LEU A 256 7.01 -15.45 24.67
N HIS A 257 7.68 -15.10 23.58
CA HIS A 257 9.13 -15.26 23.43
C HIS A 257 9.90 -13.95 23.32
N SER A 258 9.24 -12.79 23.26
CA SER A 258 9.98 -11.53 23.33
C SER A 258 10.68 -11.44 24.69
N VAL A 259 12.02 -11.37 24.64
CA VAL A 259 12.88 -11.38 25.83
C VAL A 259 12.90 -9.97 26.38
N SER A 260 12.38 -9.78 27.61
CA SER A 260 12.63 -8.58 28.42
C SER A 260 14.11 -8.29 28.52
N THR A 261 14.57 -7.33 27.74
CA THR A 261 15.80 -6.60 28.04
C THR A 261 15.42 -5.45 28.96
N GLU A 262 14.91 -5.76 30.16
CA GLU A 262 14.98 -4.81 31.26
C GLU A 262 16.42 -4.86 31.80
N PRO A 263 17.22 -3.79 31.65
CA PRO A 263 18.15 -3.46 32.71
C PRO A 263 17.32 -2.87 33.85
N LEU A 264 17.06 -3.67 34.89
CA LEU A 264 16.76 -3.13 36.20
C LEU A 264 17.92 -2.18 36.57
N ASN A 265 17.56 -0.94 36.95
CA ASN A 265 18.37 0.22 37.32
C ASN A 265 18.76 1.24 36.24
N SER A 266 18.13 2.42 36.33
CA SER A 266 18.78 3.64 36.83
C SER A 266 20.25 3.84 36.41
N ALA A 267 20.43 4.79 35.48
CA ALA A 267 21.68 5.43 35.03
C ALA A 267 22.58 4.63 34.05
N ALA A 268 22.78 5.25 32.87
CA ALA A 268 23.89 5.12 31.91
C ALA A 268 23.65 4.32 30.60
N ARG A 269 23.38 5.11 29.54
CA ARG A 269 23.79 5.04 28.11
C ARG A 269 23.47 3.82 27.23
N PRO A 270 23.25 4.04 25.90
CA PRO A 270 22.82 3.00 24.96
C PRO A 270 24.00 2.36 24.22
N ILE A 271 24.03 1.03 24.11
CA ILE A 271 24.81 0.29 23.10
C ILE A 271 24.05 -0.99 22.67
N GLY A 272 23.62 -1.00 21.40
CA GLY A 272 23.86 -2.08 20.42
C GLY A 272 23.21 -3.47 20.53
N THR A 273 22.31 -3.73 19.56
CA THR A 273 22.22 -4.92 18.68
C THR A 273 22.01 -6.33 19.26
N LEU A 274 20.85 -6.94 18.95
CA LEU A 274 20.68 -8.39 18.67
C LEU A 274 19.28 -8.66 18.06
N ALA A 275 19.11 -8.51 16.74
CA ALA A 275 17.88 -8.96 16.04
C ALA A 275 18.10 -9.50 14.62
N ALA A 276 19.24 -9.21 13.98
CA ALA A 276 19.52 -9.67 12.61
C ALA A 276 19.70 -11.20 12.47
N LYS A 277 19.93 -11.94 13.56
CA LYS A 277 20.23 -13.38 13.51
C LYS A 277 19.01 -14.29 13.34
N TYR A 278 17.79 -13.79 13.57
CA TYR A 278 16.58 -14.63 13.56
C TYR A 278 15.76 -14.55 12.28
N MET A 279 15.86 -13.46 11.50
CA MET A 279 15.19 -13.39 10.18
C MET A 279 15.97 -14.13 9.08
N GLN A 280 17.31 -14.19 9.18
CA GLN A 280 18.15 -14.88 8.18
C GLN A 280 18.00 -16.41 8.24
N ARG A 281 17.64 -16.98 9.40
CA ARG A 281 17.45 -18.44 9.57
C ARG A 281 16.16 -18.97 8.94
N GLY A 282 15.13 -18.12 8.81
CA GLY A 282 13.86 -18.47 8.15
C GLY A 282 13.96 -18.50 6.61
N SER A 283 14.93 -17.80 6.02
CA SER A 283 15.26 -17.90 4.59
C SER A 283 16.19 -19.08 4.29
N GLU A 284 17.06 -19.46 5.23
CA GLU A 284 17.94 -20.63 5.09
C GLU A 284 17.13 -21.95 5.12
N LEU A 285 16.14 -22.08 6.01
CA LEU A 285 15.25 -23.25 6.05
C LEU A 285 14.46 -23.45 4.75
N ARG A 286 14.03 -22.36 4.09
CA ARG A 286 13.34 -22.42 2.78
C ARG A 286 14.26 -22.80 1.63
N THR A 287 15.55 -22.51 1.74
CA THR A 287 16.54 -22.93 0.74
C THR A 287 16.83 -24.43 0.86
N TYR A 288 16.79 -24.99 2.07
CA TYR A 288 16.95 -26.42 2.29
C TYR A 288 15.74 -27.24 1.79
N GLU A 289 14.50 -26.83 2.10
CA GLU A 289 13.29 -27.55 1.64
C GLU A 289 13.14 -27.52 0.10
N ARG A 290 13.52 -26.42 -0.56
CA ARG A 290 13.51 -26.31 -2.03
C ARG A 290 14.57 -27.21 -2.68
N ASN A 291 15.72 -27.41 -2.03
CA ASN A 291 16.78 -28.28 -2.52
C ASN A 291 16.44 -29.77 -2.34
N ASP A 292 15.77 -30.16 -1.25
CA ASP A 292 15.32 -31.55 -1.04
C ASP A 292 14.20 -31.95 -2.01
N ALA A 293 13.28 -31.03 -2.33
CA ALA A 293 12.27 -31.26 -3.36
C ALA A 293 12.89 -31.43 -4.77
N GLN A 294 13.96 -30.69 -5.09
CA GLN A 294 14.69 -30.86 -6.35
C GLN A 294 15.50 -32.16 -6.40
N LEU A 295 16.09 -32.58 -5.28
CA LEU A 295 16.85 -33.85 -5.20
C LEU A 295 15.94 -35.08 -5.32
N LEU A 296 14.73 -35.02 -4.75
CA LEU A 296 13.72 -36.07 -4.91
C LEU A 296 13.12 -36.12 -6.32
N SER A 297 13.07 -34.99 -7.05
CA SER A 297 12.64 -34.97 -8.46
C SER A 297 13.68 -35.57 -9.43
N ARG A 298 14.98 -35.51 -9.09
CA ARG A 298 16.06 -36.07 -9.92
C ARG A 298 16.26 -37.57 -9.73
N SER A 299 15.83 -38.15 -8.60
CA SER A 299 15.96 -39.60 -8.36
C SER A 299 14.83 -40.43 -8.98
N ALA A 300 13.78 -39.79 -9.52
CA ALA A 300 12.64 -40.45 -10.14
C ALA A 300 12.71 -40.55 -11.68
N GLN A 301 13.82 -40.17 -12.32
CA GLN A 301 13.96 -40.29 -13.78
C GLN A 301 14.43 -41.70 -14.19
N PRO A 302 13.64 -42.46 -14.95
CA PRO A 302 14.04 -43.78 -15.44
C PRO A 302 15.17 -43.65 -16.46
N THR A 303 16.30 -44.29 -16.19
CA THR A 303 17.47 -44.37 -17.09
C THR A 303 17.18 -45.32 -18.26
N GLY A 304 16.32 -44.90 -19.18
CA GLY A 304 16.09 -45.57 -20.47
C GLY A 304 16.63 -44.72 -21.62
N ARG A 305 17.72 -45.15 -22.25
CA ARG A 305 18.25 -44.55 -23.49
C ARG A 305 17.17 -44.55 -24.59
N PRO A 306 16.75 -43.40 -25.14
CA PRO A 306 15.98 -43.42 -26.37
C PRO A 306 16.91 -43.66 -27.56
N ALA A 307 16.43 -44.48 -28.50
CA ALA A 307 17.10 -44.79 -29.75
C ALA A 307 17.27 -43.52 -30.62
N ARG A 308 18.44 -43.40 -31.25
CA ARG A 308 18.75 -42.36 -32.25
C ARG A 308 17.83 -42.52 -33.46
N TRP A 309 17.07 -41.48 -33.77
CA TRP A 309 16.44 -41.29 -35.09
C TRP A 309 17.47 -40.71 -36.07
N PRO A 310 17.45 -41.12 -37.36
CA PRO A 310 18.36 -40.58 -38.36
C PRO A 310 17.98 -39.13 -38.74
N GLU A 311 18.98 -38.25 -38.75
CA GLU A 311 18.87 -36.88 -39.23
C GLU A 311 18.61 -36.88 -40.75
N LEU A 312 17.53 -36.23 -41.18
CA LEU A 312 17.28 -35.91 -42.59
C LEU A 312 17.97 -34.59 -42.96
N PRO A 313 18.43 -34.40 -44.21
CA PRO A 313 19.10 -33.18 -44.64
C PRO A 313 18.12 -32.01 -44.73
N VAL A 314 18.51 -30.87 -44.17
CA VAL A 314 17.77 -29.61 -44.29
C VAL A 314 18.07 -29.02 -45.68
N GLU A 315 17.16 -29.23 -46.62
CA GLU A 315 17.10 -28.44 -47.86
C GLU A 315 16.63 -27.01 -47.53
N ALA A 316 17.37 -26.03 -48.03
CA ALA A 316 17.11 -24.62 -47.84
C ALA A 316 15.81 -24.20 -48.58
N MET A 317 14.74 -23.97 -47.82
CA MET A 317 13.55 -23.31 -48.34
C MET A 317 13.82 -21.80 -48.53
N PRO A 318 13.44 -21.19 -49.66
CA PRO A 318 13.57 -19.76 -49.88
C PRO A 318 12.61 -18.99 -48.96
N ALA A 319 13.10 -17.88 -48.40
CA ALA A 319 12.33 -16.98 -47.56
C ALA A 319 11.09 -16.45 -48.30
N ALA A 320 9.91 -16.70 -47.75
CA ALA A 320 8.68 -16.11 -48.21
C ALA A 320 8.69 -14.58 -47.98
N PRO A 321 8.19 -13.78 -48.92
CA PRO A 321 8.14 -12.33 -48.77
C PRO A 321 7.17 -11.94 -47.64
N VAL A 322 7.66 -11.10 -46.73
CA VAL A 322 6.87 -10.45 -45.68
C VAL A 322 5.81 -9.56 -46.34
N PRO A 323 4.50 -9.75 -46.06
CA PRO A 323 3.47 -8.88 -46.61
C PRO A 323 3.61 -7.47 -46.01
N ALA A 324 3.53 -6.46 -46.87
CA ALA A 324 3.50 -5.05 -46.46
C ALA A 324 2.28 -4.77 -45.56
N PRO A 325 2.40 -3.89 -44.55
CA PRO A 325 1.29 -3.53 -43.69
C PRO A 325 0.17 -2.92 -44.52
N THR A 326 -0.97 -3.62 -44.56
CA THR A 326 -2.19 -3.10 -45.17
C THR A 326 -2.72 -2.00 -44.26
N ALA A 327 -2.88 -0.80 -44.80
CA ALA A 327 -3.51 0.31 -44.09
C ALA A 327 -4.88 -0.14 -43.58
N ALA A 328 -5.03 -0.21 -42.25
CA ALA A 328 -6.32 -0.48 -41.63
C ALA A 328 -7.31 0.56 -42.11
N ALA A 329 -8.41 0.08 -42.71
CA ALA A 329 -9.52 0.92 -43.12
C ALA A 329 -10.03 1.68 -41.90
N VAL A 330 -9.89 3.00 -41.92
CA VAL A 330 -10.50 3.92 -40.96
C VAL A 330 -12.01 3.77 -41.12
N ASN A 331 -12.65 3.08 -40.19
CA ASN A 331 -14.11 3.10 -40.10
C ASN A 331 -14.54 4.55 -39.86
N PRO A 332 -15.49 5.09 -40.65
CA PRO A 332 -16.00 6.43 -40.42
C PRO A 332 -16.66 6.50 -39.03
N PRO A 333 -16.51 7.63 -38.31
CA PRO A 333 -17.13 7.80 -37.01
C PRO A 333 -18.66 7.65 -37.13
N PRO A 334 -19.31 7.05 -36.12
CA PRO A 334 -20.76 6.93 -36.10
C PRO A 334 -21.42 8.32 -36.21
N PRO A 335 -22.58 8.43 -36.89
CA PRO A 335 -23.27 9.70 -37.07
C PRO A 335 -23.62 10.32 -35.72
N ALA A 336 -23.33 11.61 -35.59
CA ALA A 336 -23.62 12.37 -34.38
C ALA A 336 -25.12 12.30 -34.03
N PRO A 337 -25.48 12.12 -32.75
CA PRO A 337 -26.87 12.14 -32.33
C PRO A 337 -27.51 13.50 -32.66
N PRO A 338 -28.80 13.52 -33.04
CA PRO A 338 -29.51 14.73 -33.41
C PRO A 338 -29.50 15.74 -32.25
N ALA A 339 -29.22 17.00 -32.57
CA ALA A 339 -29.18 18.08 -31.61
C ALA A 339 -30.53 18.21 -30.89
N PRO A 340 -30.53 18.38 -29.55
CA PRO A 340 -31.77 18.62 -28.82
C PRO A 340 -32.42 19.94 -29.27
N PRO A 341 -33.77 20.00 -29.26
CA PRO A 341 -34.50 21.19 -29.68
C PRO A 341 -34.14 22.40 -28.81
N ALA A 342 -34.01 23.55 -29.46
CA ALA A 342 -33.68 24.82 -28.82
C ALA A 342 -34.72 25.17 -27.74
N ALA A 343 -34.26 25.32 -26.50
CA ALA A 343 -35.08 25.80 -25.40
C ALA A 343 -35.49 27.26 -25.64
N GLU A 344 -36.77 27.55 -25.41
CA GLU A 344 -37.34 28.89 -25.51
C GLU A 344 -36.71 29.85 -24.49
N PRO A 345 -36.56 31.15 -24.83
CA PRO A 345 -35.96 32.14 -23.96
C PRO A 345 -36.93 32.51 -22.82
N VAL A 346 -36.63 32.03 -21.62
CA VAL A 346 -37.28 32.50 -20.39
C VAL A 346 -36.75 33.90 -20.07
N LEU A 347 -37.65 34.89 -20.03
CA LEU A 347 -37.35 36.26 -19.59
C LEU A 347 -36.76 36.23 -18.17
N ALA A 348 -35.51 36.68 -18.04
CA ALA A 348 -34.85 36.87 -16.75
C ALA A 348 -35.49 38.05 -15.99
N ALA A 349 -36.07 37.76 -14.83
CA ALA A 349 -36.47 38.78 -13.86
C ALA A 349 -35.21 39.45 -13.28
N ALA A 350 -35.25 40.77 -13.14
CA ALA A 350 -34.15 41.56 -12.61
C ALA A 350 -33.80 41.13 -11.17
N PRO A 351 -32.51 41.05 -10.82
CA PRO A 351 -32.09 40.67 -9.47
C PRO A 351 -32.44 41.78 -8.46
N PRO A 352 -32.85 41.41 -7.23
CA PRO A 352 -33.10 42.38 -6.16
C PRO A 352 -31.81 43.10 -5.73
N PRO A 353 -31.90 44.34 -5.24
CA PRO A 353 -30.75 45.11 -4.79
C PRO A 353 -30.06 44.44 -3.59
N PRO A 354 -28.73 44.55 -3.47
CA PRO A 354 -27.98 43.94 -2.39
C PRO A 354 -28.34 44.56 -1.03
N PRO A 355 -28.43 43.75 0.04
CA PRO A 355 -28.67 44.24 1.38
C PRO A 355 -27.50 45.10 1.87
N ALA A 356 -27.80 46.11 2.68
CA ALA A 356 -26.83 47.00 3.29
C ALA A 356 -25.85 46.23 4.20
N PRO A 357 -24.57 46.64 4.26
CA PRO A 357 -23.57 45.96 5.08
C PRO A 357 -23.91 46.09 6.56
N GLU A 358 -24.04 44.94 7.21
CA GLU A 358 -24.22 44.81 8.66
C GLU A 358 -22.90 45.19 9.37
N PRO A 359 -22.94 45.92 10.50
CA PRO A 359 -21.74 46.33 11.21
C PRO A 359 -20.95 45.13 11.73
N ALA A 360 -19.66 45.11 11.42
CA ALA A 360 -18.73 44.05 11.81
C ALA A 360 -18.68 43.90 13.35
N ALA A 361 -19.22 42.79 13.84
CA ALA A 361 -19.01 42.34 15.21
C ALA A 361 -17.53 41.97 15.41
N ALA A 362 -16.97 42.34 16.57
CA ALA A 362 -15.62 41.98 16.98
C ALA A 362 -15.43 40.44 16.99
N PRO A 363 -14.25 39.92 16.61
CA PRO A 363 -14.00 38.49 16.56
C PRO A 363 -14.14 37.87 17.96
N ALA A 364 -15.06 36.92 18.09
CA ALA A 364 -15.20 36.09 19.27
C ALA A 364 -13.95 35.22 19.47
N SER A 365 -13.56 35.00 20.73
CA SER A 365 -12.41 34.18 21.11
C SER A 365 -12.55 32.72 20.64
N PRO A 366 -11.46 32.04 20.25
CA PRO A 366 -11.48 30.71 19.63
C PRO A 366 -11.61 29.61 20.69
N THR A 367 -12.81 29.46 21.27
CA THR A 367 -13.14 28.39 22.24
C THR A 367 -14.35 27.56 21.82
N GLN A 368 -14.62 27.47 20.51
CA GLN A 368 -15.62 26.54 20.01
C GLN A 368 -15.03 25.14 19.84
N GLU A 369 -15.45 24.23 20.73
CA GLU A 369 -15.48 22.80 20.44
C GLU A 369 -16.24 22.57 19.13
N GLY A 370 -15.72 21.70 18.26
CA GLY A 370 -16.32 21.48 16.95
C GLY A 370 -15.63 20.39 16.15
N ALA A 371 -16.35 19.87 15.16
CA ALA A 371 -15.84 18.97 14.15
C ALA A 371 -15.62 19.73 12.83
N TRP A 372 -14.48 19.52 12.20
CA TRP A 372 -14.16 20.06 10.89
C TRP A 372 -13.94 18.94 9.89
N ALA A 373 -14.51 19.10 8.70
CA ALA A 373 -14.27 18.20 7.59
C ALA A 373 -13.86 18.99 6.36
N ALA A 374 -12.88 18.48 5.62
CA ALA A 374 -12.48 19.04 4.34
C ALA A 374 -12.11 17.92 3.37
N SER A 375 -12.46 18.09 2.09
CA SER A 375 -12.08 17.15 1.04
C SER A 375 -11.60 17.90 -0.18
N THR A 376 -10.51 17.42 -0.78
CA THR A 376 -10.08 17.77 -2.13
C THR A 376 -10.15 16.54 -3.03
N ALA A 377 -9.66 16.65 -4.27
CA ALA A 377 -9.47 15.52 -5.17
C ALA A 377 -8.57 14.43 -4.56
N ASN A 378 -7.57 14.83 -3.77
CA ASN A 378 -6.52 13.93 -3.27
C ASN A 378 -6.67 13.61 -1.78
N TRP A 379 -7.32 14.47 -0.99
CA TRP A 379 -7.38 14.35 0.46
C TRP A 379 -8.81 14.34 0.99
N THR A 380 -9.04 13.57 2.04
CA THR A 380 -10.23 13.70 2.90
C THR A 380 -9.74 13.79 4.34
N VAL A 381 -10.08 14.86 5.04
CA VAL A 381 -9.61 15.17 6.40
C VAL A 381 -10.81 15.40 7.31
N ARG A 382 -10.77 14.80 8.50
CA ARG A 382 -11.75 14.98 9.57
C ARG A 382 -11.01 15.25 10.88
N LEU A 383 -11.34 16.34 11.53
CA LEU A 383 -10.69 16.81 12.76
C LEU A 383 -11.73 17.16 13.79
N GLU A 384 -11.42 16.90 15.05
CA GLU A 384 -12.25 17.17 16.22
C GLU A 384 -11.36 17.85 17.26
N LEU A 385 -11.90 18.88 17.92
CA LEU A 385 -11.26 19.52 19.07
C LEU A 385 -11.82 18.91 20.34
N GLU A 386 -10.95 18.33 21.15
CA GLU A 386 -11.30 17.75 22.45
C GLU A 386 -10.27 18.26 23.47
N ASP A 387 -10.75 18.94 24.52
CA ASP A 387 -9.92 19.45 25.62
C ASP A 387 -8.72 20.33 25.19
N GLY A 388 -8.88 21.12 24.13
CA GLY A 388 -7.81 21.97 23.57
C GLY A 388 -6.76 21.22 22.74
N GLY A 389 -6.89 19.90 22.62
CA GLY A 389 -6.17 19.06 21.68
C GLY A 389 -6.95 18.89 20.37
N LEU A 390 -6.27 19.04 19.24
CA LEU A 390 -6.81 18.73 17.93
C LEU A 390 -6.49 17.27 17.62
N GLN A 391 -7.50 16.45 17.37
CA GLN A 391 -7.32 15.06 16.91
C GLN A 391 -8.10 14.81 15.63
N GLY A 392 -7.66 13.84 14.84
CA GLY A 392 -8.46 13.42 13.70
C GLY A 392 -7.76 12.45 12.76
N SER A 393 -8.32 12.34 11.56
CA SER A 393 -7.80 11.47 10.51
C SER A 393 -7.76 12.19 9.16
N ALA A 394 -6.76 11.83 8.36
CA ALA A 394 -6.67 12.22 6.96
C ALA A 394 -6.48 10.99 6.08
N TYR A 395 -6.93 11.06 4.84
CA TYR A 395 -6.81 9.99 3.85
C TYR A 395 -6.29 10.57 2.54
N CYS A 396 -5.10 10.14 2.10
CA CYS A 396 -4.56 10.48 0.77
C CYS A 396 -5.03 9.42 -0.22
N ARG A 397 -5.97 9.77 -1.11
CA ARG A 397 -6.54 8.89 -2.15
C ARG A 397 -5.48 8.29 -3.08
N PRO A 398 -4.56 9.09 -3.67
CA PRO A 398 -3.53 8.54 -4.56
C PRO A 398 -2.64 7.45 -3.96
N ARG A 399 -2.49 7.42 -2.62
CA ARG A 399 -1.68 6.43 -1.90
C ARG A 399 -2.49 5.38 -1.17
N ASN A 400 -3.82 5.47 -1.19
CA ASN A 400 -4.70 4.67 -0.34
C ASN A 400 -4.21 4.65 1.14
N GLN A 401 -3.71 5.78 1.63
CA GLN A 401 -3.01 5.86 2.92
C GLN A 401 -3.79 6.72 3.92
N ARG A 402 -4.06 6.16 5.11
CA ARG A 402 -4.65 6.89 6.23
C ARG A 402 -3.56 7.48 7.13
N TYR A 403 -3.86 8.64 7.67
CA TYR A 403 -3.04 9.39 8.61
C TYR A 403 -3.86 9.69 9.85
N ARG A 404 -3.26 9.55 11.03
CA ARG A 404 -3.78 10.10 12.29
C ARG A 404 -3.17 11.47 12.49
N ILE A 405 -4.00 12.47 12.75
CA ILE A 405 -3.58 13.84 13.02
C ILE A 405 -3.74 14.08 14.53
N SER A 406 -2.71 14.64 15.15
CA SER A 406 -2.76 15.15 16.52
C SER A 406 -2.08 16.51 16.58
N GLY A 407 -2.61 17.42 17.39
CA GLY A 407 -2.09 18.78 17.51
C GLY A 407 -2.67 19.54 18.69
N THR A 408 -2.27 20.80 18.81
CA THR A 408 -2.75 21.76 19.81
C THR A 408 -3.08 23.07 19.10
N ILE A 409 -4.07 23.79 19.62
CA ILE A 409 -4.44 25.13 19.16
C ILE A 409 -3.87 26.14 20.16
N ALA A 410 -2.99 27.01 19.70
CA ALA A 410 -2.48 28.11 20.49
C ALA A 410 -3.53 29.21 20.65
N SER A 411 -3.33 30.09 21.64
CA SER A 411 -4.27 31.17 21.97
C SER A 411 -4.46 32.21 20.85
N ASP A 412 -3.52 32.29 19.91
CA ASP A 412 -3.61 33.14 18.71
C ASP A 412 -4.38 32.47 17.54
N GLY A 413 -4.92 31.26 17.77
CA GLY A 413 -5.62 30.46 16.77
C GLY A 413 -4.70 29.64 15.86
N SER A 414 -3.38 29.70 16.05
CA SER A 414 -2.45 28.85 15.29
C SER A 414 -2.54 27.40 15.76
N VAL A 415 -2.54 26.46 14.81
CA VAL A 415 -2.56 25.02 15.09
C VAL A 415 -1.16 24.47 14.84
N SER A 416 -0.61 23.74 15.82
CA SER A 416 0.62 22.98 15.65
C SER A 416 0.36 21.49 15.90
N GLY A 417 0.94 20.62 15.10
CA GLY A 417 0.67 19.19 15.22
C GLY A 417 1.47 18.33 14.26
N SER A 418 1.21 17.03 14.33
CA SER A 418 1.80 16.01 13.47
C SER A 418 0.71 15.18 12.81
N ALA A 419 0.90 14.86 11.53
CA ALA A 419 0.19 13.77 10.88
C ALA A 419 1.11 12.55 10.84
N MET A 420 0.65 11.41 11.35
CA MET A 420 1.38 10.15 11.31
C MET A 420 0.62 9.16 10.43
N PRO A 421 1.27 8.47 9.48
CA PRO A 421 0.60 7.41 8.75
C PRO A 421 0.13 6.32 9.73
N SER A 422 -1.10 5.83 9.56
CA SER A 422 -1.66 4.80 10.45
C SER A 422 -0.92 3.46 10.33
N ARG A 423 -0.18 3.26 9.24
CA ARG A 423 0.79 2.17 9.07
C ARG A 423 2.19 2.74 9.25
N ALA A 424 2.84 2.37 10.34
CA ALA A 424 4.11 2.86 10.84
C ALA A 424 5.20 3.15 9.78
N THR A 425 5.39 4.43 9.46
CA THR A 425 6.67 5.03 9.07
C THR A 425 6.72 6.44 9.67
N PHE A 426 7.73 6.72 10.49
CA PHE A 426 7.88 8.02 11.16
C PHE A 426 8.33 9.09 10.16
N GLU A 427 7.40 9.62 9.38
CA GLU A 427 7.57 10.89 8.70
C GLU A 427 6.81 11.94 9.51
N HIS A 428 7.53 12.65 10.39
CA HIS A 428 6.96 13.77 11.13
C HIS A 428 6.67 14.90 10.15
N VAL A 429 5.40 15.05 9.87
CA VAL A 429 4.85 16.05 8.97
C VAL A 429 4.41 17.25 9.82
N PRO A 430 5.15 18.37 9.85
CA PRO A 430 4.76 19.55 10.60
C PRO A 430 3.56 20.22 9.92
N ILE A 431 2.51 20.47 10.68
CA ILE A 431 1.35 21.25 10.24
C ILE A 431 1.67 22.74 10.45
N ARG A 432 1.50 23.58 9.42
CA ARG A 432 1.57 25.04 9.52
C ARG A 432 0.23 25.67 9.11
N VAL A 433 -0.12 26.77 9.77
CA VAL A 433 -1.33 27.56 9.50
C VAL A 433 -0.96 29.01 9.17
N GLY A 434 -1.66 29.59 8.19
CA GLY A 434 -1.71 31.03 7.93
C GLY A 434 -3.12 31.48 7.59
N GLY A 435 -3.52 32.68 8.05
CA GLY A 435 -4.81 33.32 7.75
C GLY A 435 -5.83 33.32 8.91
N THR A 436 -6.99 33.95 8.67
CA THR A 436 -8.10 34.13 9.63
C THR A 436 -8.96 32.87 9.86
N TRP A 437 -8.71 31.80 9.10
CA TRP A 437 -9.30 30.47 9.26
C TRP A 437 -8.19 29.43 9.35
N PRO A 438 -8.35 28.33 10.13
CA PRO A 438 -7.33 27.30 10.21
C PRO A 438 -7.17 26.63 8.84
N THR A 439 -6.14 27.07 8.11
CA THR A 439 -5.69 26.46 6.87
C THR A 439 -4.61 25.45 7.21
N ILE A 440 -4.90 24.16 7.07
CA ILE A 440 -3.92 23.10 7.30
C ILE A 440 -3.13 22.92 6.01
N VAL A 441 -1.82 23.16 6.10
CA VAL A 441 -0.88 22.78 5.05
C VAL A 441 -0.34 21.39 5.38
N LEU A 442 -0.77 20.40 4.60
CA LEU A 442 -0.18 19.06 4.65
C LEU A 442 1.07 19.06 3.75
N PRO A 443 2.27 18.77 4.28
CA PRO A 443 3.51 18.79 3.52
C PRO A 443 3.54 17.76 2.42
N VAL A 444 4.41 18.08 1.46
CA VAL A 444 4.78 17.28 0.31
C VAL A 444 5.38 15.96 0.78
N SER A 445 4.68 14.86 0.53
CA SER A 445 5.36 13.61 0.20
C SER A 445 5.38 13.51 -1.32
N THR A 446 6.41 12.88 -1.89
CA THR A 446 6.74 12.84 -3.33
C THR A 446 5.60 12.47 -4.31
N LEU A 447 4.41 12.09 -3.82
CA LEU A 447 3.25 11.71 -4.64
C LEU A 447 1.89 12.29 -4.15
N CYS A 448 1.82 13.02 -3.03
CA CYS A 448 0.63 13.79 -2.65
C CYS A 448 1.00 15.28 -2.78
N SER A 449 0.43 15.99 -3.76
CA SER A 449 0.71 17.42 -3.98
C SER A 449 0.40 18.25 -2.73
N GLU A 450 1.22 19.26 -2.45
CA GLU A 450 0.94 20.24 -1.39
C GLU A 450 -0.48 20.77 -1.55
N THR A 451 -1.29 20.62 -0.51
CA THR A 451 -2.69 21.03 -0.54
C THR A 451 -2.96 21.84 0.71
N SER A 452 -3.35 23.10 0.52
CA SER A 452 -3.93 23.91 1.58
C SER A 452 -5.39 23.52 1.74
N LEU A 453 -5.76 23.07 2.93
CA LEU A 453 -7.13 22.76 3.28
C LEU A 453 -7.64 23.86 4.21
N THR A 454 -8.54 24.70 3.71
CA THR A 454 -9.28 25.64 4.57
C THR A 454 -10.40 24.88 5.25
N LEU A 455 -10.31 24.72 6.57
CA LEU A 455 -11.36 24.08 7.35
C LEU A 455 -12.57 25.02 7.45
N LYS A 456 -13.76 24.49 7.18
CA LYS A 456 -15.03 25.15 7.49
C LYS A 456 -15.64 24.47 8.72
N PRO A 457 -16.19 25.23 9.68
CA PRO A 457 -16.96 24.63 10.77
C PRO A 457 -18.12 23.83 10.18
N GLY A 458 -18.26 22.58 10.65
CA GLY A 458 -19.30 21.63 10.24
C GLY A 458 -20.64 21.87 10.92
#